data_AF-A0A9X0FEQ0-F1
#
_entry.id   AF-A0A9X0FEQ0-F1
#
_cell.length_a   1.000
_cell.length_b   1.000
_cell.length_c   1.000
_cell.angle_alpha   90.00
_cell.angle_beta   90.00
_cell.angle_gamma   90.00
#
_symmetry.space_group_name_H-M   'P 1'
#
loop_
_entity.id
_entity.type
_entity.pdbx_description
1 polymer ?
#
loop_
_entity_poly.entity_id
_entity_poly.type
_entity_poly.pdbx_seq_one_letter_code
_entity_poly.pdbx_strand_id
1 'polypeptide(L)' 'MVHCVRDASGNRYVNEILAVRNRVEGGAIETSTLFERRAGELVPASGADWSHEKFNLAGLNVAERLGQES' A
#
# COMPACT_ATOMS: atom_id res chain seq x y z
N MET A 1 0.65 7.15 0.51
CA MET A 1 1.49 7.67 1.63
C MET A 1 2.55 6.62 1.93
N VAL A 2 3.77 7.05 2.23
CA VAL A 2 4.87 6.14 2.61
C VAL A 2 5.23 6.44 4.05
N HIS A 3 5.05 5.46 4.93
CA HIS A 3 5.41 5.58 6.34
C HIS A 3 6.81 5.01 6.54
N CYS A 4 7.75 5.90 6.85
CA CYS A 4 9.12 5.54 7.17
C CYS A 4 9.35 5.63 8.68
N VAL A 5 10.10 4.67 9.21
CA VAL A 5 10.53 4.66 10.61
C VAL A 5 12.05 4.73 10.69
N ARG A 6 12.56 5.06 11.88
CA ARG A 6 13.99 5.05 12.21
C ARG A 6 14.20 4.12 13.39
N ASP A 7 15.14 3.18 13.29
CA ASP A 7 15.49 2.31 14.41
C ASP A 7 16.43 3.01 15.42
N ALA A 8 16.72 2.31 16.52
CA ALA A 8 17.62 2.80 17.57
C ALA A 8 19.07 2.99 17.11
N SER A 9 19.52 2.25 16.09
CA SER A 9 20.83 2.39 15.45
C SER A 9 20.88 3.56 14.46
N GLY A 10 19.71 4.15 14.17
CA GLY A 10 19.55 5.29 13.30
C GLY A 10 19.28 4.94 11.84
N ASN A 11 19.14 3.67 11.47
CA ASN A 11 18.78 3.26 10.12
C ASN A 11 17.33 3.63 9.84
N ARG A 12 17.04 4.04 8.60
CA ARG A 12 15.69 4.35 8.14
C ARG A 12 15.20 3.31 7.16
N TYR A 13 13.94 2.92 7.29
CA TYR A 13 13.31 2.01 6.34
C TYR A 13 11.82 2.34 6.19
N VAL A 14 11.27 1.92 5.05
CA VAL A 14 9.82 1.95 4.83
C VAL A 14 9.21 0.86 5.68
N ASN A 15 8.32 1.25 6.59
CA ASN A 15 7.57 0.33 7.43
C ASN A 15 6.26 -0.09 6.75
N GLU A 16 5.64 0.85 6.03
CA GLU A 16 4.33 0.63 5.41
C GLU A 16 4.12 1.57 4.21
N ILE A 17 3.39 1.10 3.20
CA ILE A 17 2.87 1.93 2.11
C ILE A 17 1.35 1.82 2.10
N LEU A 18 0.69 2.98 2.17
CA LEU A 18 -0.77 3.12 2.17
C LEU A 18 -1.25 3.75 0.86
N ALA A 19 -2.35 3.23 0.31
CA ALA A 19 -3.16 3.95 -0.67
C ALA A 19 -4.12 4.88 0.08
N VAL A 20 -4.26 6.11 -0.43
CA VAL A 20 -5.33 7.03 -0.01
C VAL A 20 -6.50 6.81 -0.95
N ARG A 21 -7.70 6.64 -0.40
CA ARG A 21 -8.91 6.40 -1.18
C ARG A 21 -9.65 7.70 -1.47
N ASN A 22 -10.51 7.68 -2.48
CA ASN A 22 -11.29 8.84 -2.92
C ASN A 22 -12.49 9.15 -2.00
N ARG A 23 -12.59 8.51 -0.83
CA ARG A 23 -13.70 8.68 0.11
C ARG A 23 -13.23 9.40 1.37
N VAL A 24 -13.99 10.43 1.73
CA VAL A 24 -13.89 11.13 3.01
C VAL A 24 -15.24 11.01 3.69
N GLU A 25 -15.28 10.41 4.87
CA GLU A 25 -16.50 10.19 5.66
C GLU A 25 -16.29 10.72 7.08
N GLY A 26 -17.20 11.57 7.56
CA GLY A 26 -17.08 12.16 8.91
C GLY A 26 -15.79 12.95 9.16
N GLY A 27 -15.12 13.43 8.10
CA GLY A 27 -13.82 14.10 8.19
C GLY A 27 -12.60 13.17 8.23
N ALA A 28 -12.80 11.85 8.18
CA ALA A 28 -11.73 10.87 8.07
C ALA A 28 -11.45 10.54 6.60
N ILE A 29 -10.16 10.43 6.26
CA ILE A 29 -9.70 9.96 4.95
C ILE A 29 -9.57 8.44 5.03
N GLU A 30 -10.20 7.75 4.09
CA GLU A 30 -10.06 6.30 3.99
C GLU A 30 -8.69 5.92 3.39
N THR A 31 -8.04 4.93 3.98
CA THR A 31 -6.75 4.40 3.53
C THR A 31 -6.74 2.88 3.56
N SER A 32 -5.98 2.26 2.65
CA SER A 32 -5.75 0.81 2.66
C SER A 32 -4.25 0.52 2.57
N THR A 33 -3.77 -0.46 3.33
CA THR A 33 -2.37 -0.90 3.28
C THR A 33 -2.08 -1.67 2.01
N LEU A 34 -1.09 -1.23 1.24
CA LEU A 34 -0.60 -1.92 0.05
C LEU A 34 0.59 -2.82 0.37
N PHE A 35 1.52 -2.31 1.18
CA PHE A 35 2.70 -3.04 1.60
C PHE A 35 2.94 -2.85 3.08
N GLU A 36 3.30 -3.94 3.75
CA GLU A 36 3.65 -3.96 5.17
C GLU A 36 5.03 -4.59 5.36
N ARG A 37 5.73 -4.17 6.43
CA ARG A 37 7.02 -4.77 6.78
C ARG A 37 6.81 -6.02 7.63
N ARG A 38 7.22 -7.17 7.11
CA ARG A 38 7.14 -8.47 7.77
C ARG A 38 8.51 -9.15 7.72
N ALA A 39 8.99 -9.62 8.87
CA ALA A 39 10.29 -10.30 9.00
C ALA A 39 11.47 -9.51 8.38
N GLY A 40 11.45 -8.18 8.42
CA GLY A 40 12.52 -7.35 7.88
C GLY A 40 12.47 -7.12 6.36
N GLU A 41 11.39 -7.52 5.69
CA GLU A 41 11.14 -7.24 4.28
C GLU A 41 9.84 -6.48 4.09
N LEU A 42 9.77 -5.64 3.05
CA LEU A 42 8.55 -4.94 2.68
C LEU A 42 7.79 -5.82 1.68
N VAL A 43 6.64 -6.35 2.07
CA VAL A 43 5.88 -7.33 1.29
C VAL A 43 4.46 -6.82 0.99
N PRO A 44 3.81 -7.28 -0.09
CA PRO A 44 2.39 -7.04 -0.32
C PRO A 44 1.56 -7.40 0.91
N ALA A 45 0.65 -6.52 1.32
CA ALA A 45 -0.27 -6.82 2.40
C ALA A 45 -1.34 -7.80 1.91
N SER A 46 -1.74 -8.75 2.77
CA SER A 46 -2.72 -9.80 2.40
C SER A 46 -4.08 -9.28 1.92
N GLY A 47 -4.49 -8.09 2.38
CA GLY A 47 -5.72 -7.40 1.97
C GLY A 47 -5.47 -6.18 1.11
N ALA A 48 -4.32 -6.10 0.43
CA ALA A 48 -3.97 -4.96 -0.41
C ALA A 48 -4.96 -4.81 -1.56
N ASP A 49 -5.65 -3.68 -1.59
CA ASP A 49 -6.50 -3.30 -2.71
C ASP A 49 -5.66 -2.52 -3.74
N TRP A 50 -5.39 -3.15 -4.88
CA TRP A 50 -4.60 -2.56 -5.97
C TRP A 50 -5.40 -1.68 -6.92
N SER A 51 -6.72 -1.58 -6.71
CA SER A 51 -7.59 -0.79 -7.57
C SER A 51 -7.24 0.69 -7.47
N HIS A 52 -7.11 1.33 -8.62
CA HIS A 52 -6.94 2.77 -8.72
C HIS A 52 -7.50 3.23 -10.06
N GLU A 53 -8.27 4.32 -10.04
CA GLU A 53 -9.01 4.82 -11.21
C GLU A 53 -8.13 4.98 -12.46
N LYS A 54 -6.93 5.56 -12.30
CA LYS A 54 -5.96 5.72 -13.39
C LYS A 54 -5.53 4.39 -14.04
N PHE A 55 -5.37 3.33 -13.25
CA PHE A 55 -5.01 2.01 -13.80
C PHE A 55 -6.21 1.38 -14.50
N ASN A 56 -7.41 1.52 -13.93
CA ASN A 56 -8.65 1.06 -14.55
C ASN A 56 -8.89 1.75 -15.90
N LEU A 57 -8.73 3.08 -15.97
CA LEU A 57 -8.85 3.85 -17.21
C LEU A 57 -7.81 3.46 -18.27
N ALA A 58 -6.63 2.99 -17.83
CA ALA A 58 -5.58 2.49 -18.71
C ALA A 58 -5.74 0.99 -19.07
N GLY A 59 -6.77 0.31 -18.57
CA GLY A 59 -6.98 -1.13 -18.77
C GLY A 59 -5.91 -2.00 -18.12
N LEU A 60 -5.27 -1.52 -17.04
CA LEU A 60 -4.20 -2.24 -16.33
C LEU A 60 -4.75 -2.94 -15.08
N ASN A 61 -4.61 -4.26 -15.02
CA ASN A 61 -4.80 -5.02 -13.78
C ASN A 61 -3.47 -5.10 -13.02
N VAL A 62 -3.35 -4.33 -11.94
CA VAL A 62 -2.13 -4.28 -11.12
C VAL A 62 -2.00 -5.53 -10.24
N ALA A 63 -3.10 -6.11 -9.78
CA ALA A 63 -3.08 -7.32 -8.96
C ALA A 63 -2.49 -8.51 -9.74
N GLU A 64 -2.91 -8.66 -11.01
CA GLU A 64 -2.34 -9.64 -11.95
C GLU A 64 -0.81 -9.45 -12.09
N ARG A 65 -0.36 -8.21 -12.30
CA ARG A 65 1.07 -7.89 -12.51
C ARG A 65 1.93 -8.08 -11.26
N LEU A 66 1.34 -8.01 -10.08
CA LEU A 66 2.01 -8.28 -8.80
C LEU A 66 1.96 -9.76 -8.41
N GLY A 67 1.37 -10.62 -9.24
CA GLY A 67 1.21 -12.05 -8.96
C GLY A 67 0.33 -12.31 -7.74
N GLN A 68 -0.64 -11.42 -7.47
CA GLN A 68 -1.56 -11.51 -6.34
C GLN A 68 -2.91 -12.14 -6.71
N GLU A 69 -3.14 -12.46 -7.98
CA GLU A 69 -4.29 -13.23 -8.44
C GLU A 69 -3.91 -14.72 -8.58
N SER A 70 -4.68 -15.60 -7.95
CA SER A 70 -4.71 -17.06 -8.18
C SER A 70 -6.13 -17.49 -8.45
#